data_AF-A0A365QN37-F1
#
_entry.id   AF-A0A365QN37-F1
#
_cell.length_a   1.000
_cell.length_b   1.000
_cell.length_c   1.000
_cell.angle_alpha   90.00
_cell.angle_beta   90.00
_cell.angle_gamma   90.00
#
_symmetry.space_group_name_H-M   'P 1'
#
loop_
_entity.id
_entity.type
_entity.pdbx_description
1 polymer ?
#
loop_
_entity_poly.entity_id
_entity_poly.type
_entity_poly.pdbx_seq_one_letter_code
_entity_poly.pdbx_strand_id
1 'polypeptide(L)'
;MKRLAALLGLSLLASFAAADGPPAQRFSLDLDGTAAYYQLTVPQPVYAASRRDDLGDVRIFNGAGEPVPYSLDAPAAAAPAVPPARTPVHWFPLPPARADNGSAPLGVTVGPDGALRAGVAAPARAKHGADLVDLSHADGDIDALLVHVGDDSYQGRVAVEASDDLRSWRSLGSTQLLKVGHGDDMLVQERIALEGAAPRYLRLDWLDGAPAIASIDVETHPRDARGTDTASVPRQWRNALRVRAGGTPGEYLFDTDGAYPVDRVRIDLPQPNTVARATLQSRADAQAPWRDVAGAVLFRLQGKAGEQRNPPLEFAANTDRTWRIVVDMRNGGFGSGQPAVVIGWHPAALTFVARGAPPFTLGVGDASLVSSAVGRDALLVGMAPEVRPARVGAALPVSAVVPTPAADTDAPRRYVLWGALVVAVGVLGTIAWRLAKGGDESGGRDE
;
A
#
# COMPACT_ATOMS: atom_id res chain seq x y z
N MET A 1 27.06 32.68 62.06
CA MET A 1 26.24 31.57 62.59
C MET A 1 24.80 31.86 62.16
N LYS A 2 24.05 31.08 61.37
CA LYS A 2 24.15 29.73 60.79
C LYS A 2 23.41 29.77 59.45
N ARG A 3 23.89 28.95 58.52
CA ARG A 3 23.27 28.62 57.24
C ARG A 3 21.99 27.80 57.45
N LEU A 4 21.03 27.87 56.53
CA LEU A 4 20.29 26.70 56.06
C LEU A 4 19.65 26.99 54.70
N ALA A 5 20.07 26.17 53.74
CA ALA A 5 19.58 26.04 52.38
C ALA A 5 18.40 25.05 52.34
N ALA A 6 17.56 25.13 51.30
CA ALA A 6 16.74 24.08 50.67
C ALA A 6 15.52 24.74 50.01
N LEU A 7 15.02 24.39 48.83
CA LEU A 7 15.42 23.45 47.79
C LEU A 7 14.50 23.74 46.58
N LEU A 8 15.00 23.42 45.39
CA LEU A 8 14.27 23.35 44.12
C LEU A 8 12.97 22.53 44.23
N GLY A 9 11.96 22.91 43.44
CA GLY A 9 10.77 22.10 43.18
C GLY A 9 9.92 22.66 42.05
N LEU A 10 10.51 22.87 40.87
CA LEU A 10 9.76 23.21 39.65
C LEU A 10 9.18 21.92 39.06
N SER A 11 8.00 21.52 39.51
CA SER A 11 7.25 20.40 38.93
C SER A 11 6.47 20.88 37.71
N LEU A 12 7.06 20.71 36.52
CA LEU A 12 6.31 20.70 35.25
C LEU A 12 5.43 19.44 35.23
N LEU A 13 4.16 19.60 35.57
CA LEU A 13 3.12 18.64 35.21
C LEU A 13 2.66 18.98 33.79
N ALA A 14 3.29 18.33 32.81
CA ALA A 14 2.75 18.26 31.45
C ALA A 14 1.53 17.32 31.46
N SER A 15 0.33 17.88 31.63
CA SER A 15 -0.91 17.16 31.33
C SER A 15 -1.08 17.10 29.82
N PHE A 16 -0.79 15.93 29.24
CA PHE A 16 -1.18 15.62 27.87
C PHE A 16 -2.71 15.61 27.77
N ALA A 17 -3.26 16.48 26.94
CA ALA A 17 -4.65 16.42 26.53
C ALA A 17 -4.88 15.15 25.71
N ALA A 18 -5.78 14.28 26.15
CA ALA A 18 -6.28 13.19 25.32
C ALA A 18 -7.06 13.80 24.17
N ALA A 19 -6.63 13.55 22.93
CA ALA A 19 -7.25 14.08 21.74
C ALA A 19 -8.67 13.50 21.56
N ASP A 20 -9.66 14.38 21.40
CA ASP A 20 -11.03 14.04 21.03
C ASP A 20 -11.05 13.19 19.75
N GLY A 21 -11.51 11.95 19.87
CA GLY A 21 -11.99 11.17 18.74
C GLY A 21 -12.79 9.96 19.21
N PRO A 22 -13.44 9.21 18.29
CA PRO A 22 -14.26 8.05 18.64
C PRO A 22 -13.54 7.08 19.61
N PRO A 23 -14.27 6.40 20.51
CA PRO A 23 -13.64 5.46 21.42
C PRO A 23 -12.97 4.32 20.63
N ALA A 24 -11.85 3.80 21.14
CA ALA A 24 -11.16 2.66 20.54
C ALA A 24 -12.13 1.48 20.33
N GLN A 25 -12.14 0.94 19.11
CA GLN A 25 -12.97 -0.19 18.75
C GLN A 25 -12.34 -1.48 19.28
N ARG A 26 -13.18 -2.43 19.71
CA ARG A 26 -12.75 -3.78 20.10
C ARG A 26 -13.39 -4.83 19.20
N PHE A 27 -12.65 -5.90 18.92
CA PHE A 27 -13.10 -7.06 18.17
C PHE A 27 -12.84 -8.34 18.98
N SER A 28 -13.71 -9.34 18.88
CA SER A 28 -13.42 -10.67 19.43
C SER A 28 -12.31 -11.36 18.62
N LEU A 29 -11.57 -12.28 19.25
CA LEU A 29 -10.65 -13.17 18.57
C LEU A 29 -11.12 -14.61 18.70
N ASP A 30 -11.31 -15.27 17.56
CA ASP A 30 -11.69 -16.67 17.47
C ASP A 30 -10.42 -17.49 17.26
N LEU A 31 -10.12 -18.40 18.19
CA LEU A 31 -8.90 -19.19 18.22
C LEU A 31 -9.17 -20.63 17.78
N ASP A 32 -8.29 -21.20 16.96
CA ASP A 32 -8.40 -22.59 16.53
C ASP A 32 -7.66 -23.54 17.49
N GLY A 33 -8.43 -24.20 18.37
CA GLY A 33 -7.90 -25.13 19.36
C GLY A 33 -7.05 -24.46 20.45
N THR A 34 -6.04 -25.17 20.94
CA THR A 34 -5.20 -24.73 22.06
C THR A 34 -3.73 -24.71 21.65
N ALA A 35 -3.12 -23.53 21.66
CA ALA A 35 -1.70 -23.30 21.42
C ALA A 35 -1.20 -22.09 22.24
N ALA A 36 0.13 -21.97 22.37
CA ALA A 36 0.75 -20.82 23.03
C ALA A 36 0.74 -19.56 22.15
N TYR A 37 0.85 -19.75 20.84
CA TYR A 37 0.94 -18.68 19.85
C TYR A 37 -0.18 -18.80 18.84
N TYR A 38 -0.76 -17.66 18.48
CA TYR A 38 -1.74 -17.58 17.40
C TYR A 38 -1.39 -16.49 16.41
N GLN A 39 -1.67 -16.74 15.14
CA GLN A 39 -1.46 -15.80 14.05
C GLN A 39 -2.78 -15.48 13.35
N LEU A 40 -3.00 -14.20 13.10
CA LEU A 40 -4.14 -13.71 12.33
C LEU A 40 -3.67 -12.80 11.19
N THR A 41 -4.43 -12.80 10.10
CA THR A 41 -4.34 -11.78 9.07
C THR A 41 -5.19 -10.59 9.48
N VAL A 42 -4.62 -9.38 9.53
CA VAL A 42 -5.34 -8.17 9.92
C VAL A 42 -6.41 -7.86 8.86
N PRO A 43 -7.72 -7.90 9.20
CA PRO A 43 -8.78 -7.71 8.22
C PRO A 43 -9.10 -6.22 8.00
N GLN A 44 -9.85 -5.93 6.93
CA GLN A 44 -10.25 -4.59 6.54
C GLN A 44 -10.85 -3.74 7.68
N PRO A 45 -11.75 -4.25 8.55
CA PRO A 45 -12.34 -3.44 9.63
C PRO A 45 -11.32 -2.90 10.64
N VAL A 46 -10.19 -3.57 10.84
CA VAL A 46 -9.13 -3.11 11.75
C VAL A 46 -8.36 -1.94 11.13
N TYR A 47 -8.04 -2.01 9.84
CA TYR A 47 -7.43 -0.89 9.10
C TYR A 47 -8.32 0.36 9.07
N ALA A 48 -9.62 0.19 8.86
CA ALA A 48 -10.59 1.29 8.85
C ALA A 48 -10.76 1.92 10.24
N ALA A 49 -10.61 1.13 11.31
CA ALA A 49 -10.71 1.62 12.69
C ALA A 49 -9.41 2.27 13.20
N SER A 50 -8.26 1.93 12.62
CA SER A 50 -6.96 2.46 13.04
C SER A 50 -6.83 3.95 12.74
N ARG A 51 -6.17 4.66 13.65
CA ARG A 51 -5.81 6.07 13.48
C ARG A 51 -4.36 6.31 13.10
N ARG A 52 -3.57 5.25 13.02
CA ARG A 52 -2.16 5.33 12.64
C ARG A 52 -1.93 4.68 11.29
N ASP A 53 -0.85 5.05 10.65
CA ASP A 53 -0.37 4.44 9.41
C ASP A 53 0.43 3.16 9.63
N ASP A 54 1.01 3.01 10.82
CA ASP A 54 1.82 1.88 11.26
C ASP A 54 1.03 0.78 12.02
N LEU A 55 -0.30 0.92 12.16
CA LEU A 55 -1.15 0.10 13.05
C LEU A 55 -0.64 0.03 14.50
N GLY A 56 0.15 1.01 14.95
CA GLY A 56 0.75 1.06 16.28
C GLY A 56 -0.26 1.20 17.42
N ASP A 57 -1.50 1.53 17.09
CA ASP A 57 -2.64 1.63 17.99
C ASP A 57 -3.38 0.29 18.21
N VAL A 58 -2.89 -0.80 17.63
CA VAL A 58 -3.42 -2.16 17.87
C VAL A 58 -2.91 -2.71 19.20
N ARG A 59 -3.82 -3.34 19.97
CA ARG A 59 -3.50 -4.09 21.19
C ARG A 59 -4.31 -5.37 21.27
N ILE A 60 -3.70 -6.45 21.76
CA ILE A 60 -4.39 -7.68 22.09
C ILE A 60 -4.58 -7.75 23.60
N PHE A 61 -5.78 -8.10 24.05
CA PHE A 61 -6.13 -8.25 25.47
C PHE A 61 -6.62 -9.66 25.75
N ASN A 62 -6.30 -10.18 26.95
CA ASN A 62 -6.91 -11.40 27.48
C ASN A 62 -8.28 -11.12 28.13
N GLY A 63 -8.94 -12.16 28.66
CA GLY A 63 -10.26 -12.06 29.29
C GLY A 63 -10.29 -11.20 30.56
N ALA A 64 -9.13 -10.94 31.18
CA ALA A 64 -8.99 -10.01 32.31
C ALA A 64 -8.77 -8.55 31.86
N GLY A 65 -8.69 -8.29 30.55
CA GLY A 65 -8.42 -6.97 29.98
C GLY A 65 -6.94 -6.57 30.03
N GLU A 66 -6.04 -7.51 30.31
CA GLU A 66 -4.60 -7.26 30.36
C GLU A 66 -4.00 -7.36 28.94
N PRO A 67 -3.09 -6.45 28.56
CA PRO A 67 -2.43 -6.54 27.27
C PRO A 67 -1.48 -7.75 27.21
N VAL A 68 -1.43 -8.40 26.05
CA VAL A 68 -0.51 -9.52 25.78
C VAL A 68 0.51 -9.15 24.70
N PRO A 69 1.73 -9.72 24.75
CA PRO A 69 2.75 -9.49 23.73
C PRO A 69 2.30 -9.96 22.34
N TYR A 70 2.66 -9.18 21.33
CA TYR A 70 2.41 -9.50 19.93
C TYR A 70 3.56 -9.02 19.03
N SER A 71 3.68 -9.65 17.87
CA SER A 71 4.47 -9.19 16.73
C SER A 71 3.53 -8.75 15.61
N LEU A 72 3.97 -7.76 14.83
CA LEU A 72 3.23 -7.26 13.69
C LEU A 72 4.15 -7.23 12.48
N ASP A 73 3.93 -8.20 11.59
CA ASP A 73 4.61 -8.30 10.31
C ASP A 73 3.76 -7.53 9.29
N ALA A 74 3.86 -6.20 9.31
CA ALA A 74 3.29 -5.34 8.28
C ALA A 74 4.28 -5.25 7.10
N PRO A 75 3.82 -5.27 5.84
CA PRO A 75 4.67 -4.82 4.74
C PRO A 75 5.07 -3.41 5.10
N ALA A 76 6.36 -3.19 5.35
CA ALA A 76 6.84 -1.88 5.72
C ALA A 76 6.35 -0.89 4.65
N ALA A 77 5.88 0.29 5.06
CA ALA A 77 5.90 1.47 4.19
C ALA A 77 7.39 1.73 3.90
N ALA A 78 7.93 0.95 2.97
CA ALA A 78 9.35 0.67 2.97
C ALA A 78 10.11 1.90 2.50
N ALA A 79 11.33 2.03 3.02
CA ALA A 79 12.43 2.63 2.28
C ALA A 79 12.31 2.25 0.78
N PRO A 80 12.63 3.17 -0.15
CA PRO A 80 12.27 3.05 -1.56
C PRO A 80 12.52 1.64 -2.05
N ALA A 81 11.44 0.97 -2.47
CA ALA A 81 11.48 -0.39 -3.01
C ALA A 81 12.66 -0.47 -3.98
N VAL A 82 13.58 -1.42 -3.76
CA VAL A 82 14.67 -1.65 -4.69
C VAL A 82 14.00 -1.91 -6.04
N PRO A 83 14.22 -1.06 -7.06
CA PRO A 83 13.58 -1.26 -8.35
C PRO A 83 13.91 -2.66 -8.85
N PRO A 84 12.96 -3.33 -9.54
CA PRO A 84 13.26 -4.63 -10.12
C PRO A 84 14.48 -4.52 -11.02
N ALA A 85 15.35 -5.52 -10.93
CA ALA A 85 16.46 -5.67 -11.86
C ALA A 85 15.90 -6.12 -13.21
N ARG A 86 16.42 -5.53 -14.29
CA ARG A 86 16.10 -5.92 -15.66
C ARG A 86 17.39 -6.36 -16.33
N THR A 87 17.43 -7.62 -16.73
CA THR A 87 18.61 -8.20 -17.38
C THR A 87 18.21 -8.83 -18.71
N PRO A 88 18.99 -8.61 -19.77
CA PRO A 88 18.71 -9.22 -21.07
C PRO A 88 18.87 -10.74 -20.98
N VAL A 89 17.99 -11.45 -21.66
CA VAL A 89 18.02 -12.92 -21.73
C VAL A 89 18.25 -13.41 -23.15
N HIS A 90 18.75 -14.64 -23.27
CA HIS A 90 18.88 -15.29 -24.56
C HIS A 90 17.53 -15.78 -25.06
N TRP A 91 17.26 -15.57 -26.35
CA TRP A 91 16.04 -16.02 -26.99
C TRP A 91 16.31 -16.49 -28.42
N PHE A 92 15.47 -17.39 -28.90
CA PHE A 92 15.65 -18.08 -30.17
C PHE A 92 14.32 -18.16 -30.94
N PRO A 93 14.26 -17.64 -32.17
CA PRO A 93 13.06 -17.71 -33.00
C PRO A 93 12.80 -19.15 -33.46
N LEU A 94 11.57 -19.59 -33.28
CA LEU A 94 11.08 -20.90 -33.65
C LEU A 94 10.10 -20.81 -34.83
N PRO A 95 10.08 -21.84 -35.71
CA PRO A 95 8.98 -21.99 -36.65
C PRO A 95 7.65 -22.19 -35.90
N PRO A 96 6.49 -21.87 -36.51
CA PRO A 96 5.19 -22.13 -35.90
C PRO A 96 5.07 -23.61 -35.53
N ALA A 97 4.54 -23.88 -34.34
CA ALA A 97 4.27 -25.24 -33.89
C ALA A 97 3.33 -25.93 -34.89
N ARG A 98 3.77 -27.07 -35.44
CA ARG A 98 2.92 -27.92 -36.28
C ARG A 98 1.91 -28.62 -35.36
N ALA A 99 0.63 -28.60 -35.70
CA ALA A 99 -0.48 -29.13 -34.87
C ALA A 99 -0.46 -30.65 -34.61
N ASP A 100 0.66 -31.35 -34.87
CA ASP A 100 0.80 -32.78 -34.60
C ASP A 100 1.50 -33.00 -33.24
N ASN A 101 0.93 -33.90 -32.45
CA ASN A 101 1.33 -34.30 -31.09
C ASN A 101 2.70 -35.00 -30.98
N GLY A 102 3.71 -34.55 -31.72
CA GLY A 102 5.08 -35.05 -31.65
C GLY A 102 6.02 -33.90 -31.35
N SER A 103 6.87 -34.08 -30.33
CA SER A 103 7.96 -33.17 -29.96
C SER A 103 8.90 -32.95 -31.16
N ALA A 104 8.57 -31.98 -32.02
CA ALA A 104 9.47 -31.54 -33.07
C ALA A 104 10.73 -30.97 -32.41
N PRO A 105 11.94 -31.28 -32.89
CA PRO A 105 13.15 -30.68 -32.34
C PRO A 105 13.05 -29.17 -32.53
N LEU A 106 13.19 -28.42 -31.43
CA LEU A 106 13.04 -26.95 -31.35
C LEU A 106 14.08 -26.17 -32.19
N GLY A 107 14.85 -26.84 -33.08
CA GLY A 107 15.91 -26.20 -33.86
C GLY A 107 17.03 -25.60 -33.01
N VAL A 108 17.07 -25.90 -31.70
CA VAL A 108 18.08 -25.47 -30.73
C VAL A 108 18.78 -26.68 -30.11
N THR A 109 20.05 -26.52 -29.76
CA THR A 109 20.87 -27.52 -29.06
C THR A 109 21.37 -26.93 -27.74
N VAL A 110 21.51 -27.79 -26.73
CA VAL A 110 22.10 -27.40 -25.43
C VAL A 110 23.60 -27.63 -25.53
N GLY A 111 24.39 -26.58 -25.30
CA GLY A 111 25.84 -26.64 -25.23
C GLY A 111 26.35 -27.39 -23.99
N PRO A 112 27.64 -27.76 -23.95
CA PRO A 112 28.24 -28.44 -22.80
C PRO A 112 28.26 -27.58 -21.52
N ASP A 113 28.12 -26.27 -21.68
CA ASP A 113 27.93 -25.25 -20.64
C ASP A 113 26.48 -25.13 -20.15
N GLY A 114 25.54 -25.89 -20.73
CA GLY A 114 24.11 -25.80 -20.44
C GLY A 114 23.40 -24.67 -21.17
N ALA A 115 24.11 -23.85 -21.95
CA ALA A 115 23.53 -22.72 -22.69
C ALA A 115 22.82 -23.20 -23.96
N LEU A 116 21.68 -22.57 -24.29
CA LEU A 116 21.00 -22.82 -25.56
C LEU A 116 21.76 -22.21 -26.74
N ARG A 117 21.81 -22.93 -27.86
CA ARG A 117 22.41 -22.50 -29.13
C ARG A 117 21.48 -22.84 -30.28
N ALA A 118 21.41 -21.97 -31.28
CA ALA A 118 20.67 -22.27 -32.51
C ALA A 118 21.35 -23.44 -33.26
N GLY A 119 20.61 -24.51 -33.51
CA GLY A 119 21.05 -25.66 -34.30
C GLY A 119 20.76 -25.52 -35.81
N VAL A 120 19.96 -24.52 -36.20
CA VAL A 120 19.56 -24.21 -37.57
C VAL A 120 19.55 -22.68 -37.77
N ALA A 121 19.70 -22.21 -39.01
CA ALA A 121 19.52 -20.80 -39.34
C ALA A 121 18.13 -20.31 -38.92
N ALA A 122 18.05 -19.09 -38.37
CA ALA A 122 16.80 -18.48 -37.93
C ALA A 122 15.74 -18.51 -39.04
N PRO A 123 14.46 -18.85 -38.73
CA PRO A 123 13.42 -18.84 -39.74
C PRO A 123 13.25 -17.43 -40.32
N ALA A 124 12.95 -17.36 -41.62
CA ALA A 124 12.50 -16.10 -42.21
C ALA A 124 11.24 -15.61 -41.48
N ARG A 125 11.08 -14.30 -41.29
CA ARG A 125 9.98 -13.68 -40.54
C ARG A 125 8.58 -14.22 -40.90
N ALA A 126 8.34 -14.51 -42.18
CA ALA A 126 7.07 -15.08 -42.66
C ALA A 126 6.78 -16.51 -42.15
N LYS A 127 7.77 -17.18 -41.54
CA LYS A 127 7.69 -18.53 -40.96
C LYS A 127 8.08 -18.53 -39.48
N HIS A 128 8.08 -17.37 -38.81
CA HIS A 128 8.32 -17.25 -37.38
C HIS A 128 6.97 -17.24 -36.66
N GLY A 129 6.78 -18.17 -35.73
CA GLY A 129 5.50 -18.33 -35.02
C GLY A 129 5.63 -18.43 -33.51
N ALA A 130 6.84 -18.68 -33.00
CA ALA A 130 7.10 -18.73 -31.58
C ALA A 130 8.54 -18.30 -31.26
N ASP A 131 8.81 -17.99 -29.99
CA ASP A 131 10.15 -17.77 -29.46
C ASP A 131 10.41 -18.64 -28.24
N LEU A 132 11.62 -19.20 -28.16
CA LEU A 132 12.13 -19.88 -26.97
C LEU A 132 13.00 -18.91 -26.19
N VAL A 133 12.73 -18.74 -24.90
CA VAL A 133 13.46 -17.84 -24.02
C VAL A 133 14.17 -18.66 -22.94
N ASP A 134 15.46 -18.38 -22.74
CA ASP A 134 16.32 -19.03 -21.75
C ASP A 134 16.38 -18.18 -20.48
N LEU A 135 15.76 -18.67 -19.41
CA LEU A 135 15.79 -18.05 -18.08
C LEU A 135 16.72 -18.79 -17.11
N SER A 136 17.49 -19.77 -17.59
CA SER A 136 18.29 -20.67 -16.74
C SER A 136 19.41 -19.99 -15.96
N HIS A 137 19.75 -18.75 -16.34
CA HIS A 137 20.77 -17.91 -15.71
C HIS A 137 20.16 -16.65 -15.04
N ALA A 138 18.84 -16.59 -14.85
CA ALA A 138 18.21 -15.48 -14.18
C ALA A 138 18.49 -15.51 -12.66
N ASP A 139 18.97 -14.38 -12.13
CA ASP A 139 19.26 -14.21 -10.71
C ASP A 139 18.09 -13.55 -9.97
N GLY A 140 17.79 -14.04 -8.77
CA GLY A 140 16.70 -13.55 -7.92
C GLY A 140 15.40 -14.33 -8.11
N ASP A 141 14.30 -13.72 -7.70
CA ASP A 141 12.95 -14.25 -7.92
C ASP A 141 12.37 -13.60 -9.18
N ILE A 142 11.84 -14.43 -10.09
CA ILE A 142 11.38 -13.99 -11.41
C ILE A 142 9.94 -13.48 -11.32
N ASP A 143 9.72 -12.25 -11.77
CA ASP A 143 8.41 -11.61 -11.75
C ASP A 143 7.74 -11.59 -13.12
N ALA A 144 8.50 -11.20 -14.15
CA ALA A 144 7.96 -10.97 -15.48
C ALA A 144 9.02 -11.07 -16.57
N LEU A 145 8.52 -11.18 -17.80
CA LEU A 145 9.29 -11.00 -19.03
C LEU A 145 8.90 -9.68 -19.70
N LEU A 146 9.88 -8.90 -20.14
CA LEU A 146 9.68 -7.69 -20.92
C LEU A 146 10.10 -7.98 -22.36
N VAL A 147 9.13 -8.08 -23.26
CA VAL A 147 9.38 -8.36 -24.68
C VAL A 147 9.32 -7.06 -25.46
N HIS A 148 10.50 -6.47 -25.71
CA HIS A 148 10.61 -5.21 -26.42
C HIS A 148 10.33 -5.40 -27.90
N VAL A 149 9.20 -4.88 -28.37
CA VAL A 149 8.76 -5.00 -29.75
C VAL A 149 9.52 -3.95 -30.59
N GLY A 150 10.13 -4.40 -31.68
CA GLY A 150 10.85 -3.58 -32.64
C GLY A 150 9.95 -2.92 -33.69
N ASP A 151 8.72 -3.40 -33.90
CA ASP A 151 7.76 -2.74 -34.78
C ASP A 151 7.31 -1.37 -34.21
N ASP A 152 6.97 -0.42 -35.09
CA ASP A 152 6.41 0.88 -34.69
C ASP A 152 4.97 0.76 -34.18
N SER A 153 4.26 -0.27 -34.64
CA SER A 153 2.91 -0.61 -34.19
C SER A 153 2.74 -2.12 -34.17
N TYR A 154 2.32 -2.65 -33.02
CA TYR A 154 2.00 -4.04 -32.81
C TYR A 154 0.84 -4.20 -31.83
N GLN A 155 -0.08 -5.11 -32.14
CA GLN A 155 -1.10 -5.58 -31.22
C GLN A 155 -1.34 -7.06 -31.50
N GLY A 156 -1.08 -7.91 -30.50
CA GLY A 156 -1.24 -9.35 -30.68
C GLY A 156 -1.24 -10.12 -29.38
N ARG A 157 -1.89 -11.29 -29.40
CA ARG A 157 -1.87 -12.24 -28.29
C ARG A 157 -0.65 -13.14 -28.36
N VAL A 158 -0.14 -13.47 -27.18
CA VAL A 158 0.93 -14.44 -26.97
C VAL A 158 0.47 -15.47 -25.94
N ALA A 159 0.56 -16.75 -26.30
CA ALA A 159 0.42 -17.85 -25.36
C ALA A 159 1.78 -18.13 -24.72
N VAL A 160 1.79 -18.39 -23.42
CA VAL A 160 3.03 -18.60 -22.65
C VAL A 160 3.02 -20.00 -22.10
N GLU A 161 4.08 -20.74 -22.37
CA GLU A 161 4.32 -22.05 -21.81
C GLU A 161 5.68 -22.09 -21.12
N ALA A 162 5.76 -22.89 -20.05
CA ALA A 162 6.94 -23.04 -19.23
C ALA A 162 7.46 -24.48 -19.28
N SER A 163 8.78 -24.62 -19.22
CA SER A 163 9.44 -25.92 -19.14
C SER A 163 10.75 -25.81 -18.35
N ASP A 164 11.14 -26.90 -17.68
CA ASP A 164 12.45 -27.02 -17.02
C ASP A 164 13.41 -27.93 -17.80
N ASP A 165 12.91 -28.67 -18.80
CA ASP A 165 13.61 -29.73 -19.52
C ASP A 165 13.50 -29.63 -21.05
N LEU A 166 12.82 -28.60 -21.57
CA LEU A 166 12.50 -28.36 -22.99
C LEU A 166 11.58 -29.41 -23.64
N ARG A 167 11.06 -30.37 -22.86
CA ARG A 167 10.26 -31.50 -23.34
C ARG A 167 8.85 -31.45 -22.77
N SER A 168 8.76 -31.20 -21.48
CA SER A 168 7.53 -31.12 -20.70
C SER A 168 7.12 -29.67 -20.59
N TRP A 169 6.08 -29.29 -21.32
CA TRP A 169 5.57 -27.91 -21.38
C TRP A 169 4.27 -27.80 -20.58
N ARG A 170 4.18 -26.78 -19.72
CA ARG A 170 2.97 -26.41 -18.98
C ARG A 170 2.50 -25.04 -19.43
N SER A 171 1.21 -24.87 -19.68
CA SER A 171 0.65 -23.56 -20.01
C SER A 171 0.64 -22.65 -18.78
N LEU A 172 1.12 -21.41 -18.95
CA LEU A 172 0.99 -20.31 -18.00
C LEU A 172 -0.15 -19.34 -18.39
N GLY A 173 -0.90 -19.66 -19.45
CA GLY A 173 -1.99 -18.82 -19.97
C GLY A 173 -1.59 -18.01 -21.20
N SER A 174 -2.34 -16.95 -21.47
CA SER A 174 -2.10 -16.06 -22.61
C SER A 174 -2.33 -14.61 -22.22
N THR A 175 -1.59 -13.71 -22.85
CA THR A 175 -1.72 -12.26 -22.64
C THR A 175 -1.65 -11.51 -23.97
N GLN A 176 -1.82 -10.19 -23.93
CA GLN A 176 -1.73 -9.31 -25.09
C GLN A 176 -0.59 -8.32 -24.92
N LEU A 177 0.22 -8.19 -25.97
CA LEU A 177 1.20 -7.11 -26.10
C LEU A 177 0.64 -6.02 -27.01
N LEU A 178 0.99 -4.78 -26.69
CA LEU A 178 0.58 -3.59 -27.43
C LEU A 178 1.76 -2.62 -27.51
N LYS A 179 2.07 -2.17 -28.71
CA LYS A 179 2.94 -1.02 -28.95
C LYS A 179 2.30 -0.18 -30.03
N VAL A 180 2.04 1.09 -29.75
CA VAL A 180 1.51 2.04 -30.73
C VAL A 180 2.21 3.37 -30.53
N GLY A 181 2.92 3.83 -31.57
CA GLY A 181 3.49 5.17 -31.62
C GLY A 181 2.62 6.13 -32.44
N HIS A 182 2.51 7.38 -31.99
CA HIS A 182 2.00 8.50 -32.79
C HIS A 182 2.76 9.78 -32.42
N GLY A 183 3.68 10.23 -33.31
CA GLY A 183 4.57 11.36 -33.02
C GLY A 183 5.52 11.01 -31.86
N ASP A 184 5.60 11.89 -30.87
CA ASP A 184 6.41 11.69 -29.65
C ASP A 184 5.70 10.84 -28.58
N ASP A 185 4.41 10.54 -28.77
CA ASP A 185 3.62 9.72 -27.85
C ASP A 185 3.76 8.23 -28.21
N MET A 186 4.10 7.40 -27.21
CA MET A 186 4.17 5.96 -27.37
C MET A 186 3.37 5.27 -26.27
N LEU A 187 2.46 4.39 -26.67
CA LEU A 187 1.72 3.50 -25.78
C LEU A 187 2.35 2.11 -25.86
N VAL A 188 2.87 1.61 -24.74
CA VAL A 188 3.59 0.34 -24.67
C VAL A 188 3.06 -0.52 -23.53
N GLN A 189 2.72 -1.76 -23.85
CA GLN A 189 2.45 -2.86 -22.93
C GLN A 189 3.19 -4.09 -23.45
N GLU A 190 4.41 -4.27 -22.95
CA GLU A 190 5.36 -5.31 -23.37
C GLU A 190 5.68 -6.31 -22.24
N ARG A 191 4.99 -6.19 -21.10
CA ARG A 191 5.23 -6.98 -19.90
C ARG A 191 4.32 -8.20 -19.84
N ILE A 192 4.92 -9.37 -19.69
CA ILE A 192 4.27 -10.66 -19.43
C ILE A 192 4.55 -11.04 -17.98
N ALA A 193 3.54 -10.93 -17.10
CA ALA A 193 3.68 -11.39 -15.72
C ALA A 193 3.78 -12.92 -15.65
N LEU A 194 4.67 -13.43 -14.80
CA LEU A 194 4.89 -14.87 -14.62
C LEU A 194 4.28 -15.42 -13.32
N GLU A 195 3.65 -14.55 -12.52
CA GLU A 195 2.85 -14.91 -11.33
C GLU A 195 3.56 -15.89 -10.36
N GLY A 196 4.85 -15.67 -10.13
CA GLY A 196 5.67 -16.51 -9.24
C GLY A 196 6.16 -17.82 -9.86
N ALA A 197 5.90 -18.06 -11.15
CA ALA A 197 6.54 -19.14 -11.88
C ALA A 197 8.01 -18.80 -12.15
N ALA A 198 8.92 -19.70 -11.76
CA ALA A 198 10.35 -19.60 -12.05
C ALA A 198 10.84 -20.75 -12.96
N PRO A 199 10.35 -20.86 -14.22
CA PRO A 199 10.78 -21.91 -15.12
C PRO A 199 12.17 -21.63 -15.67
N ARG A 200 12.90 -22.69 -16.07
CA ARG A 200 14.18 -22.50 -16.78
C ARG A 200 14.00 -22.01 -18.22
N TYR A 201 12.91 -22.39 -18.87
CA TYR A 201 12.62 -22.04 -20.26
C TYR A 201 11.17 -21.60 -20.43
N LEU A 202 10.96 -20.59 -21.28
CA LEU A 202 9.64 -20.17 -21.74
C LEU A 202 9.50 -20.34 -23.25
N ARG A 203 8.32 -20.77 -23.69
CA ARG A 203 7.90 -20.69 -25.08
C ARG A 203 6.80 -19.64 -25.21
N LEU A 204 7.01 -18.70 -26.13
CA LEU A 204 6.09 -17.63 -26.47
C LEU A 204 5.47 -17.96 -27.83
N ASP A 205 4.21 -18.38 -27.86
CA ASP A 205 3.49 -18.70 -29.10
C ASP A 205 2.67 -17.49 -29.57
N TRP A 206 3.02 -16.91 -30.73
CA TRP A 206 2.41 -15.69 -31.26
C TRP A 206 1.14 -16.00 -32.05
N LEU A 207 -0.01 -15.79 -31.41
CA LEU A 207 -1.31 -16.24 -31.92
C LEU A 207 -1.85 -15.35 -33.05
N ASP A 208 -1.46 -14.07 -33.08
CA ASP A 208 -1.94 -13.08 -34.05
C ASP A 208 -0.81 -12.57 -34.97
N GLY A 209 0.28 -13.34 -35.08
CA GLY A 209 1.48 -13.01 -35.85
C GLY A 209 2.64 -12.52 -34.99
N ALA A 210 3.84 -13.00 -35.28
CA ALA A 210 5.05 -12.68 -34.51
C ALA A 210 5.51 -11.22 -34.76
N PRO A 211 5.77 -10.44 -33.69
CA PRO A 211 6.40 -9.13 -33.84
C PRO A 211 7.87 -9.28 -34.23
N ALA A 212 8.46 -8.21 -34.76
CA ALA A 212 9.90 -8.04 -34.66
C ALA A 212 10.25 -7.83 -33.17
N ILE A 213 11.14 -8.65 -32.61
CA ILE A 213 11.60 -8.50 -31.23
C ILE A 213 12.95 -7.76 -31.25
N ALA A 214 13.01 -6.62 -30.58
CA ALA A 214 14.24 -5.85 -30.41
C ALA A 214 15.12 -6.46 -29.31
N SER A 215 14.52 -6.77 -28.16
CA SER A 215 15.18 -7.48 -27.06
C SER A 215 14.14 -8.15 -26.16
N ILE A 216 14.61 -9.06 -25.30
CA ILE A 216 13.83 -9.64 -24.23
C ILE A 216 14.63 -9.49 -22.95
N ASP A 217 14.03 -8.89 -21.94
CA ASP A 217 14.60 -8.77 -20.60
C ASP A 217 13.77 -9.56 -19.59
N VAL A 218 14.42 -10.15 -18.60
CA VAL A 218 13.76 -10.70 -17.41
C VAL A 218 13.73 -9.65 -16.31
N GLU A 219 12.57 -9.50 -15.68
CA GLU A 219 12.36 -8.64 -14.52
C GLU A 219 12.44 -9.50 -13.25
N THR A 220 13.39 -9.21 -12.36
CA THR A 220 13.60 -9.96 -11.11
C THR A 220 13.71 -9.06 -9.89
N HIS A 221 13.38 -9.61 -8.72
CA HIS A 221 13.66 -8.97 -7.43
C HIS A 221 14.73 -9.73 -6.65
N PRO A 222 15.49 -9.03 -5.78
CA PRO A 222 16.41 -9.69 -4.86
C PRO A 222 15.66 -10.73 -4.02
N ARG A 223 16.18 -11.96 -4.01
CA ARG A 223 15.62 -13.04 -3.20
C ARG A 223 15.85 -12.70 -1.72
N ASP A 224 14.81 -12.26 -1.02
CA ASP A 224 14.91 -11.92 0.39
C ASP A 224 15.20 -13.20 1.19
N ALA A 225 16.41 -13.32 1.73
CA ALA A 225 16.84 -14.47 2.53
C ALA A 225 16.04 -14.64 3.85
N ARG A 226 15.14 -13.69 4.18
CA ARG A 226 14.20 -13.79 5.32
C ARG A 226 12.80 -14.29 4.92
N GLY A 227 12.52 -14.48 3.63
CA GLY A 227 11.17 -14.72 3.11
C GLY A 227 10.68 -16.17 3.13
N THR A 228 11.48 -17.14 3.59
CA THR A 228 11.10 -18.56 3.52
C THR A 228 10.08 -19.02 4.57
N ASP A 229 9.71 -18.18 5.55
CA ASP A 229 8.79 -18.58 6.64
C ASP A 229 7.57 -17.65 6.82
N THR A 230 7.46 -16.60 6.00
CA THR A 230 6.23 -15.80 5.89
C THR A 230 5.57 -16.17 4.57
N ALA A 231 4.65 -17.14 4.61
CA ALA A 231 3.70 -17.34 3.51
C ALA A 231 3.11 -15.96 3.17
N SER A 232 3.47 -15.40 2.00
CA SER A 232 3.06 -14.05 1.63
C SER A 232 1.53 -14.03 1.66
N VAL A 233 0.95 -13.29 2.61
CA VAL A 233 -0.50 -13.20 2.74
C VAL A 233 -1.04 -12.75 1.39
N PRO A 234 -2.01 -13.46 0.78
CA PRO A 234 -2.50 -13.10 -0.54
C PRO A 234 -2.97 -11.65 -0.59
N ARG A 235 -2.56 -10.95 -1.65
CA ARG A 235 -3.00 -9.58 -1.94
C ARG A 235 -4.53 -9.50 -1.88
N GLN A 236 -5.02 -8.54 -1.11
CA GLN A 236 -6.43 -8.21 -1.04
C GLN A 236 -6.75 -7.07 -1.99
N TRP A 237 -7.97 -7.09 -2.54
CA TRP A 237 -8.47 -6.09 -3.49
C TRP A 237 -9.78 -5.50 -2.99
N ARG A 238 -9.96 -4.19 -3.20
CA ARG A 238 -11.16 -3.49 -2.78
C ARG A 238 -11.41 -2.25 -3.62
N ASN A 239 -12.68 -1.93 -3.86
CA ASN A 239 -13.04 -0.64 -4.44
C ASN A 239 -12.64 0.51 -3.50
N ALA A 240 -12.03 1.54 -4.07
CA ALA A 240 -11.83 2.81 -3.40
C ALA A 240 -13.18 3.46 -3.06
N LEU A 241 -13.18 4.30 -2.04
CA LEU A 241 -14.37 5.01 -1.60
C LEU A 241 -14.40 6.44 -2.10
N ARG A 242 -15.62 7.00 -2.16
CA ARG A 242 -15.87 8.41 -2.44
C ARG A 242 -15.15 8.89 -3.70
N VAL A 243 -15.07 8.04 -4.74
CA VAL A 243 -14.54 8.46 -6.03
C VAL A 243 -15.41 9.60 -6.52
N ARG A 244 -14.85 10.77 -6.79
CA ARG A 244 -15.57 11.98 -7.24
C ARG A 244 -14.67 12.86 -8.10
N ALA A 245 -15.25 13.72 -8.93
CA ALA A 245 -14.48 14.76 -9.60
C ALA A 245 -13.83 15.71 -8.58
N GLY A 246 -12.65 16.22 -8.93
CA GLY A 246 -11.87 17.19 -8.17
C GLY A 246 -12.30 18.63 -8.41
N GLY A 247 -11.45 19.57 -7.98
CA GLY A 247 -11.72 21.00 -8.10
C GLY A 247 -11.45 21.52 -9.51
N THR A 248 -10.61 20.83 -10.28
CA THR A 248 -10.27 21.18 -11.65
C THR A 248 -10.62 20.05 -12.63
N PRO A 249 -10.87 20.35 -13.92
CA PRO A 249 -11.11 19.33 -14.93
C PRO A 249 -9.94 18.34 -15.02
N GLY A 250 -10.24 17.04 -15.06
CA GLY A 250 -9.23 15.97 -15.10
C GLY A 250 -8.76 15.50 -13.74
N GLU A 251 -9.22 16.11 -12.64
CA GLU A 251 -8.96 15.58 -11.30
C GLU A 251 -10.07 14.62 -10.84
N TYR A 252 -9.67 13.50 -10.27
CA TYR A 252 -10.58 12.57 -9.60
C TYR A 252 -10.02 12.21 -8.23
N LEU A 253 -10.78 12.49 -7.17
CA LEU A 253 -10.43 12.26 -5.78
C LEU A 253 -11.03 10.95 -5.30
N PHE A 254 -10.31 10.19 -4.48
CA PHE A 254 -10.82 9.00 -3.79
C PHE A 254 -10.13 8.81 -2.44
N ASP A 255 -10.70 7.95 -1.59
CA ASP A 255 -10.20 7.65 -0.25
C ASP A 255 -10.19 6.14 0.00
N THR A 256 -9.27 5.68 0.85
CA THR A 256 -9.12 4.29 1.26
C THR A 256 -9.86 3.92 2.54
N ASP A 257 -10.44 4.87 3.29
CA ASP A 257 -11.04 4.85 4.67
C ASP A 257 -10.15 4.42 5.84
N GLY A 258 -8.93 4.04 5.56
CA GLY A 258 -7.95 3.62 6.55
C GLY A 258 -6.56 3.68 5.95
N ALA A 259 -5.55 3.50 6.79
CA ALA A 259 -4.17 3.50 6.34
C ALA A 259 -3.76 2.09 5.87
N TYR A 260 -4.29 1.68 4.72
CA TYR A 260 -3.92 0.42 4.07
C TYR A 260 -2.54 0.59 3.41
N PRO A 261 -1.63 -0.39 3.48
CA PRO A 261 -0.35 -0.33 2.77
C PRO A 261 -0.54 -0.60 1.28
N VAL A 262 -1.19 0.34 0.57
CA VAL A 262 -1.55 0.19 -0.85
C VAL A 262 -0.28 0.20 -1.70
N ASP A 263 -0.08 -0.83 -2.48
CA ASP A 263 1.04 -1.00 -3.42
C ASP A 263 0.55 -1.29 -4.85
N ARG A 264 -0.78 -1.40 -5.05
CA ARG A 264 -1.42 -1.54 -6.35
C ARG A 264 -2.67 -0.68 -6.49
N VAL A 265 -2.85 -0.05 -7.64
CA VAL A 265 -4.10 0.64 -8.02
C VAL A 265 -4.52 0.26 -9.42
N ARG A 266 -5.71 -0.31 -9.57
CA ARG A 266 -6.36 -0.52 -10.87
C ARG A 266 -7.36 0.60 -11.13
N ILE A 267 -7.30 1.18 -12.32
CA ILE A 267 -8.16 2.27 -12.77
C ILE A 267 -8.94 1.77 -13.99
N ASP A 268 -10.25 1.62 -13.84
CA ASP A 268 -11.14 1.23 -14.93
C ASP A 268 -11.72 2.50 -15.58
N LEU A 269 -11.35 2.75 -16.84
CA LEU A 269 -11.79 3.93 -17.58
C LEU A 269 -13.28 3.84 -17.95
N PRO A 270 -14.03 4.97 -17.82
CA PRO A 270 -15.48 4.97 -18.00
C PRO A 270 -15.91 4.66 -19.44
N GLN A 271 -15.10 5.04 -20.42
CA GLN A 271 -15.41 4.89 -21.84
C GLN A 271 -14.47 3.91 -22.54
N PRO A 272 -14.98 3.11 -23.50
CA PRO A 272 -14.12 2.37 -24.41
C PRO A 272 -13.36 3.32 -25.35
N ASN A 273 -12.32 2.82 -25.98
CA ASN A 273 -11.46 3.55 -26.91
C ASN A 273 -10.89 4.86 -26.34
N THR A 274 -10.52 4.83 -25.06
CA THR A 274 -9.93 5.98 -24.36
C THR A 274 -8.44 5.75 -24.16
N VAL A 275 -7.62 6.78 -24.39
CA VAL A 275 -6.19 6.83 -24.05
C VAL A 275 -5.91 8.19 -23.42
N ALA A 276 -5.34 8.22 -22.22
CA ALA A 276 -5.02 9.46 -21.52
C ALA A 276 -3.80 9.31 -20.61
N ARG A 277 -2.92 10.32 -20.61
CA ARG A 277 -1.82 10.42 -19.65
C ARG A 277 -2.39 10.81 -18.28
N ALA A 278 -1.98 10.13 -17.23
CA ALA A 278 -2.42 10.42 -15.87
C ALA A 278 -1.31 10.22 -14.85
N THR A 279 -1.38 11.01 -13.78
CA THR A 279 -0.53 10.88 -12.59
C THR A 279 -1.39 10.55 -11.38
N LEU A 280 -1.03 9.48 -10.70
CA LEU A 280 -1.58 9.10 -9.41
C LEU A 280 -0.80 9.81 -8.31
N GLN A 281 -1.51 10.48 -7.43
CA GLN A 281 -0.95 11.23 -6.32
C GLN A 281 -1.64 10.88 -5.01
N SER A 282 -0.92 11.02 -3.90
CA SER A 282 -1.44 10.79 -2.55
C SER A 282 -1.01 11.90 -1.60
N ARG A 283 -1.70 11.99 -0.46
CA ARG A 283 -1.28 12.81 0.68
C ARG A 283 -1.76 12.19 1.99
N ALA A 284 -0.96 12.38 3.04
CA ALA A 284 -1.24 11.83 4.37
C ALA A 284 -2.51 12.44 4.99
N ASP A 285 -2.67 13.76 4.88
CA ASP A 285 -3.81 14.50 5.42
C ASP A 285 -4.20 15.70 4.54
N ALA A 286 -5.20 16.47 4.98
CA ALA A 286 -5.74 17.58 4.21
C ALA A 286 -4.79 18.78 4.05
N GLN A 287 -3.82 18.93 4.95
CA GLN A 287 -2.83 20.02 4.98
C GLN A 287 -1.52 19.63 4.30
N ALA A 288 -1.23 18.34 4.21
CA ALA A 288 -0.07 17.83 3.50
C ALA A 288 -0.13 18.13 1.99
N PRO A 289 1.01 18.44 1.35
CA PRO A 289 1.08 18.59 -0.10
C PRO A 289 0.83 17.26 -0.80
N TRP A 290 0.32 17.33 -2.02
CA TRP A 290 0.21 16.16 -2.90
C TRP A 290 1.59 15.66 -3.32
N ARG A 291 1.77 14.34 -3.32
CA ARG A 291 3.00 13.66 -3.77
C ARG A 291 2.70 12.74 -4.94
N ASP A 292 3.56 12.75 -5.95
CA ASP A 292 3.49 11.82 -7.06
C ASP A 292 3.81 10.39 -6.59
N VAL A 293 2.91 9.46 -6.91
CA VAL A 293 3.06 8.04 -6.57
C VAL A 293 3.38 7.24 -7.82
N ALA A 294 2.67 7.48 -8.92
CA ALA A 294 2.90 6.81 -10.19
C ALA A 294 2.43 7.66 -11.37
N GLY A 295 3.13 7.61 -12.51
CA GLY A 295 2.69 8.18 -13.78
C GLY A 295 2.44 7.08 -14.80
N ALA A 296 1.37 7.18 -15.59
CA ALA A 296 1.03 6.17 -16.60
C ALA A 296 0.25 6.75 -17.80
N VAL A 297 0.34 6.07 -18.94
CA VAL A 297 -0.63 6.23 -20.03
C VAL A 297 -1.75 5.22 -19.79
N LEU A 298 -2.91 5.70 -19.37
CA LEU A 298 -4.09 4.87 -19.14
C LEU A 298 -4.84 4.66 -20.46
N PHE A 299 -5.35 3.46 -20.67
CA PHE A 299 -6.09 3.11 -21.86
C PHE A 299 -7.13 2.02 -21.60
N ARG A 300 -8.18 2.08 -22.42
CA ARG A 300 -9.20 1.05 -22.57
C ARG A 300 -9.53 0.98 -24.04
N LEU A 301 -8.98 0.01 -24.76
CA LEU A 301 -9.06 -0.09 -26.22
C LEU A 301 -9.86 -1.32 -26.63
N GLN A 302 -10.82 -1.16 -27.54
CA GLN A 302 -11.50 -2.28 -28.16
C GLN A 302 -10.72 -2.72 -29.40
N GLY A 303 -10.16 -3.93 -29.37
CA GLY A 303 -9.42 -4.54 -30.45
C GLY A 303 -10.12 -5.78 -31.03
N LYS A 304 -9.59 -6.30 -32.13
CA LYS A 304 -10.07 -7.55 -32.75
C LYS A 304 -10.02 -8.74 -31.80
N ALA A 305 -9.04 -8.76 -30.90
CA ALA A 305 -8.82 -9.80 -29.91
C ALA A 305 -9.55 -9.56 -28.57
N GLY A 306 -10.42 -8.54 -28.51
CA GLY A 306 -11.16 -8.16 -27.31
C GLY A 306 -10.76 -6.80 -26.75
N GLU A 307 -11.27 -6.49 -25.57
CA GLU A 307 -10.97 -5.25 -24.87
C GLU A 307 -9.67 -5.36 -24.11
N GLN A 308 -8.77 -4.40 -24.33
CA GLN A 308 -7.50 -4.27 -23.63
C GLN A 308 -7.55 -3.11 -22.66
N ARG A 309 -6.99 -3.31 -21.46
CA ARG A 309 -6.93 -2.31 -20.38
C ARG A 309 -5.55 -2.36 -19.73
N ASN A 310 -5.18 -1.31 -19.01
CA ASN A 310 -3.95 -1.33 -18.22
C ASN A 310 -3.93 -2.47 -17.19
N PRO A 311 -2.76 -3.07 -16.93
CA PRO A 311 -2.54 -3.77 -15.67
C PRO A 311 -2.64 -2.78 -14.49
N PRO A 312 -2.82 -3.29 -13.24
CA PRO A 312 -2.74 -2.44 -12.06
C PRO A 312 -1.43 -1.66 -12.01
N LEU A 313 -1.50 -0.38 -11.66
CA LEU A 313 -0.32 0.44 -11.40
C LEU A 313 0.40 -0.09 -10.16
N GLU A 314 1.72 -0.18 -10.24
CA GLU A 314 2.58 -0.77 -9.20
C GLU A 314 3.51 0.30 -8.60
N PHE A 315 3.61 0.36 -7.27
CA PHE A 315 4.44 1.33 -6.55
C PHE A 315 4.75 0.83 -5.13
N ALA A 316 5.65 1.52 -4.43
CA ALA A 316 5.98 1.21 -3.03
C ALA A 316 4.77 1.38 -2.11
N ALA A 317 4.62 0.49 -1.12
CA ALA A 317 3.48 0.50 -0.19
C ALA A 317 3.27 1.89 0.43
N ASN A 318 2.05 2.40 0.29
CA ASN A 318 1.66 3.76 0.67
C ASN A 318 0.40 3.72 1.52
N THR A 319 0.50 4.27 2.73
CA THR A 319 -0.53 4.28 3.78
C THR A 319 -1.37 5.56 3.80
N ASP A 320 -1.15 6.47 2.85
CA ASP A 320 -1.95 7.68 2.69
C ASP A 320 -3.43 7.34 2.48
N ARG A 321 -4.32 8.15 3.07
CA ARG A 321 -5.77 7.93 2.98
C ARG A 321 -6.41 8.65 1.81
N THR A 322 -5.84 9.80 1.43
CA THR A 322 -6.42 10.66 0.39
C THR A 322 -5.59 10.57 -0.88
N TRP A 323 -6.28 10.28 -1.99
CA TRP A 323 -5.66 10.07 -3.29
C TRP A 323 -6.32 10.93 -4.36
N ARG A 324 -5.55 11.27 -5.40
CA ARG A 324 -6.10 11.86 -6.62
C ARG A 324 -5.45 11.30 -7.87
N ILE A 325 -6.25 11.20 -8.93
CA ILE A 325 -5.80 10.97 -10.29
C ILE A 325 -5.85 12.33 -10.99
N VAL A 326 -4.72 12.76 -11.56
CA VAL A 326 -4.61 13.97 -12.37
C VAL A 326 -4.43 13.55 -13.82
N VAL A 327 -5.41 13.85 -14.67
CA VAL A 327 -5.43 13.45 -16.08
C VAL A 327 -5.05 14.62 -16.98
N ASP A 328 -4.23 14.36 -18.00
CA ASP A 328 -3.98 15.34 -19.06
C ASP A 328 -5.23 15.51 -19.92
N MET A 329 -5.80 16.71 -19.88
CA MET A 329 -7.05 17.05 -20.57
C MET A 329 -6.85 17.53 -22.01
N ARG A 330 -5.61 17.71 -22.49
CA ARG A 330 -5.33 18.23 -23.84
C ARG A 330 -5.96 17.37 -24.96
N ASN A 331 -6.03 16.05 -24.73
CA ASN A 331 -6.60 15.08 -25.67
C ASN A 331 -7.97 14.54 -25.23
N GLY A 332 -8.73 15.31 -24.44
CA GLY A 332 -10.08 14.94 -24.01
C GLY A 332 -10.17 14.11 -22.72
N GLY A 333 -9.03 13.71 -22.13
CA GLY A 333 -8.97 13.00 -20.85
C GLY A 333 -9.75 11.67 -20.86
N PHE A 334 -10.57 11.43 -19.84
CA PHE A 334 -11.44 10.24 -19.77
C PHE A 334 -12.82 10.43 -20.44
N GLY A 335 -13.07 11.58 -21.06
CA GLY A 335 -14.39 11.96 -21.54
C GLY A 335 -15.42 12.17 -20.42
N SER A 336 -16.70 11.99 -20.72
CA SER A 336 -17.78 11.96 -19.73
C SER A 336 -17.75 10.70 -18.86
N GLY A 337 -17.93 10.89 -17.56
CA GLY A 337 -18.01 9.81 -16.59
C GLY A 337 -16.89 9.86 -15.56
N GLN A 338 -16.88 8.84 -14.70
CA GLN A 338 -15.96 8.72 -13.59
C GLN A 338 -15.26 7.36 -13.66
N PRO A 339 -13.93 7.31 -13.44
CA PRO A 339 -13.23 6.04 -13.36
C PRO A 339 -13.71 5.24 -12.13
N ALA A 340 -13.75 3.91 -12.26
CA ALA A 340 -13.78 3.05 -11.08
C ALA A 340 -12.33 2.78 -10.63
N VAL A 341 -12.11 2.79 -9.32
CA VAL A 341 -10.77 2.64 -8.74
C VAL A 341 -10.80 1.47 -7.77
N VAL A 342 -9.86 0.55 -7.93
CA VAL A 342 -9.67 -0.61 -7.05
C VAL A 342 -8.25 -0.57 -6.50
N ILE A 343 -8.13 -0.58 -5.18
CA ILE A 343 -6.85 -0.63 -4.46
C ILE A 343 -6.49 -2.09 -4.15
N GLY A 344 -5.20 -2.39 -4.19
CA GLY A 344 -4.63 -3.67 -3.78
C GLY A 344 -3.55 -3.47 -2.72
N TRP A 345 -3.53 -4.35 -1.72
CA TRP A 345 -2.52 -4.35 -0.65
C TRP A 345 -2.25 -5.76 -0.12
N HIS A 346 -1.09 -5.94 0.51
CA HIS A 346 -0.80 -7.12 1.32
C HIS A 346 -1.18 -6.84 2.78
N PRO A 347 -2.11 -7.58 3.41
CA PRO A 347 -2.45 -7.36 4.81
C PRO A 347 -1.30 -7.74 5.73
N ALA A 348 -1.21 -7.04 6.87
CA ALA A 348 -0.28 -7.36 7.93
C ALA A 348 -0.67 -8.69 8.59
N ALA A 349 0.34 -9.44 9.02
CA ALA A 349 0.15 -10.59 9.87
C ALA A 349 0.48 -10.22 11.32
N LEU A 350 -0.42 -10.56 12.25
CA LEU A 350 -0.23 -10.34 13.68
C LEU A 350 -0.12 -11.69 14.37
N THR A 351 0.96 -11.90 15.12
CA THR A 351 1.15 -13.09 15.96
C THR A 351 1.16 -12.66 17.41
N PHE A 352 0.44 -13.36 18.29
CA PHE A 352 0.39 -13.01 19.72
C PHE A 352 0.53 -14.24 20.62
N VAL A 353 0.96 -14.00 21.86
CA VAL A 353 1.03 -15.01 22.91
C VAL A 353 -0.29 -15.05 23.66
N ALA A 354 -0.93 -16.22 23.73
CA ALA A 354 -2.19 -16.42 24.44
C ALA A 354 -1.99 -16.53 25.97
N ARG A 355 -1.43 -15.46 26.57
CA ARG A 355 -1.24 -15.36 28.02
C ARG A 355 -2.53 -14.93 28.73
N GLY A 356 -3.03 -15.81 29.60
CA GLY A 356 -4.25 -15.56 30.39
C GLY A 356 -5.45 -16.35 29.86
N ALA A 357 -6.60 -16.19 30.51
CA ALA A 357 -7.82 -16.87 30.12
C ALA A 357 -8.52 -16.16 28.95
N PRO A 358 -9.25 -16.89 28.07
CA PRO A 358 -10.16 -16.29 27.08
C PRO A 358 -11.34 -15.56 27.77
N PRO A 359 -12.11 -14.73 27.05
CA PRO A 359 -11.99 -14.41 25.61
C PRO A 359 -10.86 -13.41 25.34
N PHE A 360 -10.15 -13.62 24.22
CA PHE A 360 -9.16 -12.66 23.74
C PHE A 360 -9.84 -11.62 22.83
N THR A 361 -9.35 -10.38 22.86
CA THR A 361 -9.90 -9.28 22.05
C THR A 361 -8.80 -8.44 21.42
N LEU A 362 -9.09 -7.85 20.26
CA LEU A 362 -8.23 -6.89 19.56
C LEU A 362 -8.83 -5.48 19.72
N GLY A 363 -8.09 -4.56 20.33
CA GLY A 363 -8.41 -3.14 20.40
C GLY A 363 -7.63 -2.33 19.36
N VAL A 364 -8.25 -1.29 18.80
CA VAL A 364 -7.66 -0.40 17.77
C VAL A 364 -8.36 0.97 17.76
N GLY A 365 -7.69 2.02 17.31
CA GLY A 365 -8.27 3.36 17.11
C GLY A 365 -7.85 4.43 18.12
N ASP A 366 -6.92 4.11 19.03
CA ASP A 366 -6.32 5.09 19.94
C ASP A 366 -5.02 5.67 19.35
N ALA A 367 -5.13 6.86 18.76
CA ALA A 367 -4.00 7.55 18.12
C ALA A 367 -2.85 7.90 19.08
N SER A 368 -3.11 7.95 20.39
CA SER A 368 -2.07 8.30 21.39
C SER A 368 -1.10 7.15 21.65
N LEU A 369 -1.48 5.92 21.28
CA LEU A 369 -0.63 4.75 21.42
C LEU A 369 0.49 4.76 20.36
N VAL A 370 1.67 4.34 20.80
CA VAL A 370 2.78 3.95 19.92
C VAL A 370 2.80 2.43 19.76
N SER A 371 3.39 1.91 18.70
CA SER A 371 3.50 0.46 18.53
C SER A 371 4.20 -0.19 19.73
N SER A 372 3.59 -1.25 20.28
CA SER A 372 4.23 -2.13 21.26
C SER A 372 4.54 -3.51 20.67
N ALA A 373 4.55 -3.61 19.33
CA ALA A 373 4.91 -4.82 18.64
C ALA A 373 6.39 -5.14 18.89
N VAL A 374 6.68 -6.40 19.18
CA VAL A 374 8.05 -6.92 19.24
C VAL A 374 8.40 -7.64 17.93
N GLY A 375 9.69 -7.86 17.67
CA GLY A 375 10.12 -8.71 16.57
C GLY A 375 9.54 -10.13 16.71
N ARG A 376 9.12 -10.74 15.59
CA ARG A 376 8.53 -12.09 15.59
C ARG A 376 9.47 -13.13 16.20
N ASP A 377 10.77 -13.02 15.91
CA ASP A 377 11.85 -13.82 16.47
C ASP A 377 12.01 -13.66 17.99
N ALA A 378 11.81 -12.43 18.50
CA ALA A 378 11.81 -12.16 19.94
C ALA A 378 10.52 -12.66 20.64
N LEU A 379 9.41 -12.76 19.92
CA LEU A 379 8.14 -13.27 20.44
C LEU A 379 8.13 -14.81 20.52
N LEU A 380 8.60 -15.47 19.47
CA LEU A 380 8.55 -16.92 19.30
C LEU A 380 9.70 -17.60 20.04
N VAL A 381 9.42 -18.11 21.25
CA VAL A 381 10.41 -18.79 22.08
C VAL A 381 10.36 -20.30 21.86
N GLY A 382 11.52 -20.90 21.58
CA GLY A 382 11.71 -22.35 21.40
C GLY A 382 12.10 -22.73 19.97
N MET A 383 12.56 -23.97 19.79
CA MET A 383 12.82 -24.53 18.45
C MET A 383 11.47 -24.95 17.84
N ALA A 384 11.06 -24.28 16.75
CA ALA A 384 9.80 -24.53 16.04
C ALA A 384 8.52 -24.46 16.92
N PRO A 385 8.20 -23.29 17.50
CA PRO A 385 6.98 -23.13 18.29
C PRO A 385 5.72 -23.36 17.43
N GLU A 386 4.74 -24.07 18.00
CA GLU A 386 3.45 -24.29 17.36
C GLU A 386 2.67 -22.96 17.31
N VAL A 387 2.43 -22.46 16.10
CA VAL A 387 1.61 -21.27 15.84
C VAL A 387 0.31 -21.73 15.17
N ARG A 388 -0.83 -21.45 15.81
CA ARG A 388 -2.16 -21.80 15.27
C ARG A 388 -2.88 -20.60 14.66
N PRO A 389 -3.83 -20.81 13.73
CA PRO A 389 -4.58 -19.70 13.16
C PRO A 389 -5.55 -19.10 14.19
N ALA A 390 -5.70 -17.78 14.14
CA ALA A 390 -6.75 -17.02 14.79
C ALA A 390 -7.45 -16.12 13.77
N ARG A 391 -8.70 -15.76 14.06
CA ARG A 391 -9.51 -14.87 13.22
C ARG A 391 -10.05 -13.73 14.08
N VAL A 392 -10.12 -12.54 13.48
CA VAL A 392 -10.83 -11.42 14.08
C VAL A 392 -12.33 -11.62 13.82
N GLY A 393 -13.08 -11.74 14.91
CA GLY A 393 -14.53 -11.92 14.89
C GLY A 393 -15.27 -10.58 14.88
N ALA A 394 -16.46 -10.56 15.49
CA ALA A 394 -17.35 -9.42 15.47
C ALA A 394 -16.78 -8.22 16.25
N ALA A 395 -17.14 -7.01 15.81
CA ALA A 395 -16.94 -5.80 16.60
C ALA A 395 -17.76 -5.91 17.90
N LEU A 396 -17.09 -5.76 19.03
CA LEU A 396 -17.70 -5.73 20.34
C LEU A 396 -18.26 -4.34 20.59
N PRO A 397 -19.43 -4.22 21.26
CA PRO A 397 -19.95 -2.92 21.63
C PRO A 397 -18.91 -2.21 22.49
N VAL A 398 -18.53 -1.00 22.07
CA VAL A 398 -17.78 -0.11 22.93
C VAL A 398 -18.70 0.17 24.12
N SER A 399 -18.43 -0.47 25.26
CA SER A 399 -18.98 0.03 26.51
C SER A 399 -18.46 1.44 26.61
N ALA A 400 -19.35 2.43 26.47
CA ALA A 400 -19.03 3.79 26.80
C ALA A 400 -18.56 3.76 28.26
N VAL A 401 -17.24 3.69 28.45
CA VAL A 401 -16.66 4.16 29.69
C VAL A 401 -17.12 5.61 29.68
N VAL A 402 -18.12 5.90 30.51
CA VAL A 402 -18.56 7.27 30.77
C VAL A 402 -17.26 8.03 30.96
N PRO A 403 -16.93 9.00 30.09
CA PRO A 403 -15.74 9.78 30.33
C PRO A 403 -15.94 10.35 31.72
N THR A 404 -15.09 9.94 32.66
CA THR A 404 -14.94 10.67 33.91
C THR A 404 -14.76 12.09 33.44
N PRO A 405 -15.70 13.01 33.77
CA PRO A 405 -15.67 14.36 33.20
C PRO A 405 -14.26 14.86 33.41
N ALA A 406 -13.56 15.12 32.30
CA ALA A 406 -12.22 15.67 32.35
C ALA A 406 -12.35 16.86 33.29
N ALA A 407 -11.65 16.80 34.43
CA ALA A 407 -11.69 17.88 35.40
C ALA A 407 -11.37 19.14 34.61
N ASP A 408 -12.30 20.08 34.59
CA ASP A 408 -12.25 21.30 33.78
C ASP A 408 -10.88 21.96 34.00
N THR A 409 -9.95 21.71 33.07
CA THR A 409 -8.57 22.18 33.15
C THR A 409 -8.50 23.69 32.92
N ASP A 410 -9.61 24.28 32.44
CA ASP A 410 -9.81 25.71 32.31
C ASP A 410 -10.44 26.34 33.55
N ALA A 411 -11.03 25.58 34.48
CA ALA A 411 -11.50 26.11 35.76
C ALA A 411 -10.43 26.93 36.49
N PRO A 412 -9.17 26.46 36.69
CA PRO A 412 -8.15 27.26 37.36
C PRO A 412 -7.76 28.52 36.56
N ARG A 413 -7.69 28.45 35.21
CA ARG A 413 -7.41 29.63 34.36
C ARG A 413 -8.53 30.65 34.43
N ARG A 414 -9.79 30.17 34.43
CA ARG A 414 -10.97 31.00 34.58
C ARG A 414 -10.93 31.71 35.92
N TYR A 415 -10.70 31.03 37.04
CA TYR A 415 -10.60 31.67 38.35
C TYR A 415 -9.42 32.66 38.47
N VAL A 416 -8.28 32.38 37.83
CA VAL A 416 -7.17 33.35 37.74
C VAL A 416 -7.58 34.59 36.95
N LEU A 417 -8.31 34.42 35.85
CA LEU A 417 -8.76 35.53 35.01
C LEU A 417 -9.84 36.36 35.72
N TRP A 418 -10.76 35.73 36.44
CA TRP A 418 -11.72 36.40 37.33
C TRP A 418 -11.02 37.11 38.50
N GLY A 419 -10.00 36.50 39.09
CA GLY A 419 -9.19 37.13 40.13
C GLY A 419 -8.48 38.39 39.62
N ALA A 420 -7.84 38.31 38.45
CA ALA A 420 -7.22 39.46 37.80
C ALA A 420 -8.24 40.56 37.46
N LEU A 421 -9.43 40.17 36.99
CA LEU A 421 -10.51 41.11 36.68
C LEU A 421 -11.00 41.86 37.93
N VAL A 422 -11.24 41.16 39.05
CA VAL A 422 -11.67 41.79 40.32
C VAL A 422 -10.59 42.73 40.86
N VAL A 423 -9.32 42.36 40.75
CA VAL A 423 -8.20 43.24 41.13
C VAL A 423 -8.19 44.50 40.26
N ALA A 424 -8.32 44.37 38.94
CA ALA A 424 -8.35 45.52 38.02
C ALA A 424 -9.53 46.46 38.32
N VAL A 425 -10.73 45.91 38.58
CA VAL A 425 -11.91 46.69 38.97
C VAL A 425 -11.71 47.37 40.33
N GLY A 426 -11.07 46.69 41.29
CA GLY A 426 -10.72 47.29 42.58
C GLY A 426 -9.76 48.48 42.44
N VAL A 427 -8.75 48.36 41.59
CA VAL A 427 -7.82 49.48 41.29
C VAL A 427 -8.57 50.65 40.64
N LEU A 428 -9.43 50.39 39.65
CA LEU A 428 -10.26 51.43 39.03
C LEU A 428 -11.21 52.11 40.03
N GLY A 429 -11.84 51.33 40.91
CA GLY A 429 -12.70 51.86 41.98
C GLY A 429 -11.94 52.74 42.97
N THR A 430 -10.72 52.35 43.38
CA THR A 430 -9.90 53.16 44.27
C THR A 430 -9.39 54.46 43.63
N ILE A 431 -9.10 54.44 42.33
CA ILE A 431 -8.75 55.65 41.56
C ILE A 431 -9.97 56.59 41.46
N ALA A 432 -11.15 56.06 41.14
CA ALA A 432 -12.38 56.84 41.08
C ALA A 432 -12.75 57.44 42.45
N TRP A 433 -12.58 56.67 43.53
CA TRP A 433 -12.82 57.17 44.89
C TRP A 433 -11.80 58.22 45.32
N ARG A 434 -10.51 58.06 44.95
CA ARG A 434 -9.49 59.09 45.20
C ARG A 434 -9.73 60.37 44.39
N LEU A 435 -10.22 60.27 43.16
CA LEU A 435 -10.61 61.44 42.36
C LEU A 435 -11.84 62.13 42.93
N ALA A 436 -12.84 61.37 43.38
CA ALA A 436 -14.02 61.92 44.04
C ALA A 436 -13.68 62.59 45.37
N LYS A 437 -12.67 62.10 46.10
CA LYS A 437 -12.22 62.68 47.38
C LYS A 437 -11.15 63.77 47.23
N GLY A 438 -10.43 63.79 46.09
CA GLY A 438 -9.44 64.80 45.75
C GLY A 438 -10.00 65.96 44.92
N GLY A 439 -11.25 65.86 44.45
CA GLY A 439 -11.98 66.93 43.76
C GLY A 439 -12.63 67.96 44.70
N ASP A 440 -12.57 67.75 46.02
CA ASP A 440 -13.21 68.62 47.03
C ASP A 440 -12.28 69.73 47.57
N GLU A 441 -11.07 69.89 47.00
CA GLU A 441 -10.17 71.03 47.29
C GLU A 441 -9.72 71.72 45.99
N SER A 442 -10.66 72.27 45.21
CA SER A 442 -10.41 73.47 44.39
C SER A 442 -11.69 74.10 43.83
N GLY A 443 -12.14 75.19 44.48
CA GLY A 443 -13.22 76.08 44.05
C GLY A 443 -13.90 76.71 45.26
N GLY A 444 -13.31 77.72 45.90
CA GLY A 444 -13.68 79.13 45.68
C GLY A 444 -15.02 79.44 46.38
N ARG A 445 -15.06 80.06 47.57
CA ARG A 445 -14.87 81.50 47.82
C ARG A 445 -15.60 82.37 46.79
N ASP A 446 -16.82 82.80 47.08
CA ASP A 446 -17.20 84.19 47.40
C ASP A 446 -18.74 84.37 47.44
N GLU A 447 -19.14 85.27 48.34
CA GLU A 447 -20.43 85.97 48.53
C GLU A 447 -21.73 85.23 48.91
#